data_AF-A0A255DW56-F1
#
_entry.id   AF-A0A255DW56-F1
#
_cell.length_a   1.000
_cell.length_b   1.000
_cell.length_c   1.000
_cell.angle_alpha   90.00
_cell.angle_beta   90.00
_cell.angle_gamma   90.00
#
_symmetry.space_group_name_H-M   'P 1'
#
loop_
_entity.id
_entity.type
_entity.pdbx_description
1 polymer ?
#
loop_
_entity_poly.entity_id
_entity_poly.type
_entity_poly.pdbx_seq_one_letter_code
_entity_poly.pdbx_strand_id
1 'polypeptide(L)'
;MSAGTEGLSNSVAQSVQPQAPIHPDSMAPPPMATTPSAGTPLFENAHAASTFDAAQAPVAPAPDTTQTYMAAPAAQAPVMPSTAAPAAPAGPLPAYGADLRPPAATAPASPPPMPSATSPASAPVHPSSGGQLGQPAVVRQTPAATPVAQAPSGITESAVAATGAGAVAGASAAQTQAQQRLQRLLDAIARQEPQLRWAIGDRDDGTTVLATDLASGWVPPHIDIPTGITLLAPGRRDKTLDALLGETALTAAYAPGQYLPPAEAAEPPQTSIRARDTDEVQDLGWELSQATKWRDGLPRLAHTLAKAASTGTGFLDSEVELLREHLATVARQVLTDYPDHIDVAKVGNWQLLATIDALINNEKTTANYHFAWFQALNLALKGEVHR
;
A
#
# COMPACT_ATOMS: atom_id res chain seq x y z
N MET A 1 -24.80 3.26 -53.79
CA MET A 1 -25.41 4.29 -54.66
C MET A 1 -25.55 5.56 -53.83
N SER A 2 -25.40 6.75 -54.42
CA SER A 2 -25.07 7.97 -53.66
C SER A 2 -26.18 9.02 -53.69
N ALA A 3 -26.53 9.58 -52.52
CA ALA A 3 -27.08 10.92 -52.28
C ALA A 3 -27.21 11.12 -50.74
N GLY A 4 -26.98 12.28 -50.13
CA GLY A 4 -26.40 13.53 -50.64
C GLY A 4 -27.35 14.73 -50.69
N THR A 5 -27.50 15.45 -49.57
CA THR A 5 -28.01 16.84 -49.48
C THR A 5 -27.53 17.50 -48.19
N GLU A 6 -27.18 18.79 -48.26
CA GLU A 6 -26.70 19.61 -47.13
C GLU A 6 -27.82 20.52 -46.58
N GLY A 7 -27.64 21.05 -45.37
CA GLY A 7 -28.56 21.99 -44.73
C GLY A 7 -27.83 23.20 -44.13
N LEU A 8 -28.06 24.39 -44.69
CA LEU A 8 -27.42 25.64 -44.28
C LEU A 8 -28.25 26.39 -43.22
N SER A 9 -27.58 27.06 -42.28
CA SER A 9 -28.07 28.31 -41.67
C SER A 9 -26.94 29.09 -40.98
N ASN A 10 -26.75 30.35 -41.37
CA ASN A 10 -25.88 31.31 -40.70
C ASN A 10 -26.69 32.21 -39.76
N SER A 11 -26.06 32.71 -38.69
CA SER A 11 -26.44 33.98 -38.06
C SER A 11 -25.18 34.70 -37.57
N VAL A 12 -25.14 36.02 -37.73
CA VAL A 12 -23.91 36.84 -37.65
C VAL A 12 -23.95 37.78 -36.43
N ALA A 13 -22.79 38.05 -35.84
CA ALA A 13 -22.63 38.96 -34.71
C ALA A 13 -22.71 40.45 -35.11
N GLN A 14 -23.17 41.29 -34.18
CA GLN A 14 -23.05 42.74 -34.24
C GLN A 14 -22.96 43.35 -32.83
N SER A 15 -22.38 44.54 -32.74
CA SER A 15 -22.00 45.23 -31.50
C SER A 15 -22.38 46.72 -31.55
N VAL A 16 -22.39 47.41 -30.39
CA VAL A 16 -22.06 48.85 -30.13
C VAL A 16 -22.71 49.33 -28.80
N GLN A 17 -22.05 50.27 -28.11
CA GLN A 17 -22.46 50.95 -26.86
C GLN A 17 -22.94 52.41 -27.15
N PRO A 18 -23.05 53.38 -26.21
CA PRO A 18 -23.37 53.39 -24.76
C PRO A 18 -24.53 54.36 -24.39
N GLN A 19 -24.92 54.46 -23.10
CA GLN A 19 -25.04 55.72 -22.29
C GLN A 19 -25.77 55.52 -20.93
N ALA A 20 -25.56 56.47 -20.00
CA ALA A 20 -26.23 56.63 -18.68
C ALA A 20 -26.76 58.10 -18.57
N PRO A 21 -27.44 58.60 -17.50
CA PRO A 21 -27.24 58.43 -16.04
C PRO A 21 -28.43 57.67 -15.36
N ILE A 22 -28.90 57.79 -14.09
CA ILE A 22 -28.74 58.75 -12.96
C ILE A 22 -28.96 58.04 -11.58
N HIS A 23 -28.83 58.78 -10.46
CA HIS A 23 -29.18 58.38 -9.07
C HIS A 23 -30.47 59.07 -8.58
N PRO A 24 -31.06 58.71 -7.42
CA PRO A 24 -30.52 59.19 -6.12
C PRO A 24 -30.47 58.14 -4.98
N ASP A 25 -29.60 58.40 -4.00
CA ASP A 25 -29.64 57.99 -2.57
C ASP A 25 -29.68 56.48 -2.15
N SER A 26 -29.12 56.07 -0.99
CA SER A 26 -28.60 56.87 0.13
C SER A 26 -27.46 56.20 0.95
N MET A 27 -26.78 57.05 1.72
CA MET A 27 -25.81 56.79 2.82
C MET A 27 -24.46 56.11 2.52
N ALA A 28 -23.47 56.48 3.34
CA ALA A 28 -22.02 56.29 3.15
C ALA A 28 -21.31 56.01 4.51
N PRO A 29 -19.97 55.84 4.64
CA PRO A 29 -19.47 54.51 5.03
C PRO A 29 -18.69 54.41 6.37
N PRO A 30 -17.34 54.28 6.46
CA PRO A 30 -16.69 53.43 7.47
C PRO A 30 -15.88 54.22 8.54
N PRO A 31 -15.03 53.57 9.34
CA PRO A 31 -13.59 53.63 9.00
C PRO A 31 -12.74 52.37 9.33
N MET A 32 -11.47 52.39 8.89
CA MET A 32 -10.37 51.48 9.27
C MET A 32 -9.49 52.15 10.36
N ALA A 33 -8.44 51.57 10.98
CA ALA A 33 -7.77 50.26 10.85
C ALA A 33 -7.47 49.67 12.27
N THR A 34 -6.33 49.07 12.71
CA THR A 34 -4.95 48.88 12.21
C THR A 34 -4.28 47.65 12.89
N THR A 35 -3.11 47.23 12.39
CA THR A 35 -2.17 46.23 12.99
C THR A 35 -1.26 46.86 14.08
N PRO A 36 -0.43 46.12 14.89
CA PRO A 36 0.11 44.76 14.65
C PRO A 36 0.36 43.78 15.85
N SER A 37 0.67 42.53 15.48
CA SER A 37 1.60 41.55 16.10
C SER A 37 1.30 40.81 17.43
N ALA A 38 1.38 39.47 17.33
CA ALA A 38 1.86 38.46 18.30
C ALA A 38 1.21 38.29 19.70
N GLY A 39 0.67 37.09 19.96
CA GLY A 39 0.40 36.56 21.31
C GLY A 39 -0.81 35.62 21.43
N THR A 40 -0.59 34.34 21.70
CA THR A 40 -1.60 33.36 22.19
C THR A 40 -1.53 33.27 23.73
N PRO A 41 -2.49 32.66 24.49
CA PRO A 41 -3.69 31.89 24.07
C PRO A 41 -5.03 32.17 24.86
N LEU A 42 -6.10 31.44 24.47
CA LEU A 42 -7.21 30.87 25.30
C LEU A 42 -8.48 31.69 25.72
N PHE A 43 -9.63 30.98 25.65
CA PHE A 43 -10.99 31.15 26.24
C PHE A 43 -11.85 32.44 26.10
N GLU A 44 -12.79 32.39 25.13
CA GLU A 44 -14.27 32.35 25.29
C GLU A 44 -15.14 33.49 25.92
N ASN A 45 -16.19 33.86 25.14
CA ASN A 45 -17.54 34.39 25.46
C ASN A 45 -17.88 35.89 25.77
N ALA A 46 -18.98 36.31 25.09
CA ALA A 46 -20.10 37.17 25.50
C ALA A 46 -20.07 38.73 25.47
N HIS A 47 -20.80 39.27 24.48
CA HIS A 47 -21.81 40.36 24.54
C HIS A 47 -21.51 41.82 25.03
N ALA A 48 -21.53 42.73 24.04
CA ALA A 48 -22.51 43.84 23.87
C ALA A 48 -22.31 45.27 24.48
N ALA A 49 -23.02 46.21 23.80
CA ALA A 49 -23.43 47.59 24.17
C ALA A 49 -22.53 48.80 23.77
N SER A 50 -23.19 49.87 23.29
CA SER A 50 -22.66 51.06 22.60
C SER A 50 -22.59 52.31 23.48
N THR A 51 -21.93 53.41 23.02
CA THR A 51 -22.47 54.82 23.01
C THR A 51 -21.46 55.87 22.46
N PHE A 52 -22.02 56.88 21.78
CA PHE A 52 -21.55 58.20 21.27
C PHE A 52 -20.67 59.05 22.23
N ASP A 53 -20.02 60.19 21.88
CA ASP A 53 -20.08 61.16 20.74
C ASP A 53 -18.62 61.71 20.43
N ALA A 54 -18.22 62.83 19.79
CA ALA A 54 -18.83 64.09 19.27
C ALA A 54 -17.93 64.79 18.18
N ALA A 55 -18.29 66.01 17.74
CA ALA A 55 -17.57 66.86 16.75
C ALA A 55 -16.63 67.92 17.40
N GLN A 56 -15.61 68.50 16.72
CA GLN A 56 -15.59 69.61 15.71
C GLN A 56 -14.10 69.89 15.29
N ALA A 57 -13.65 70.72 14.31
CA ALA A 57 -14.19 71.55 13.20
C ALA A 57 -13.02 71.87 12.19
N PRO A 58 -13.22 72.50 10.99
CA PRO A 58 -12.25 72.41 9.87
C PRO A 58 -11.43 73.68 9.50
N VAL A 59 -10.36 73.48 8.71
CA VAL A 59 -9.60 74.49 7.93
C VAL A 59 -9.18 73.89 6.55
N ALA A 60 -8.98 74.72 5.53
CA ALA A 60 -8.70 74.38 4.12
C ALA A 60 -7.92 75.52 3.41
N PRO A 61 -7.48 75.44 2.13
CA PRO A 61 -6.76 74.35 1.42
C PRO A 61 -5.59 74.88 0.52
N ALA A 62 -5.16 74.07 -0.48
CA ALA A 62 -4.47 74.42 -1.76
C ALA A 62 -2.92 74.54 -1.77
N PRO A 63 -2.24 74.41 -2.95
CA PRO A 63 -2.66 73.89 -4.28
C PRO A 63 -1.71 72.81 -4.90
N ASP A 64 -2.01 72.37 -6.14
CA ASP A 64 -1.29 71.37 -6.97
C ASP A 64 0.13 71.76 -7.44
N THR A 65 0.90 70.76 -7.93
CA THR A 65 1.57 70.87 -9.26
C THR A 65 2.06 69.54 -9.89
N THR A 66 1.72 69.34 -11.17
CA THR A 66 2.41 68.58 -12.24
C THR A 66 2.86 67.11 -12.07
N GLN A 67 2.28 66.26 -12.92
CA GLN A 67 2.83 64.98 -13.43
C GLN A 67 3.98 65.20 -14.43
N THR A 68 4.90 64.22 -14.54
CA THR A 68 5.88 64.13 -15.65
C THR A 68 6.02 62.69 -16.14
N TYR A 69 5.79 62.46 -17.43
CA TYR A 69 5.90 61.16 -18.09
C TYR A 69 7.33 60.95 -18.65
N MET A 70 7.89 59.73 -18.49
CA MET A 70 9.15 59.33 -19.13
C MET A 70 9.00 57.97 -19.81
N ALA A 71 9.62 57.83 -20.98
CA ALA A 71 9.42 56.70 -21.89
C ALA A 71 10.34 55.51 -21.61
N ALA A 72 9.91 54.31 -22.03
CA ALA A 72 10.68 53.07 -21.90
C ALA A 72 11.74 52.92 -23.01
N PRO A 73 12.96 52.42 -22.70
CA PRO A 73 13.93 51.99 -23.70
C PRO A 73 13.58 50.60 -24.28
N ALA A 74 14.13 50.29 -25.45
CA ALA A 74 13.84 49.06 -26.20
C ALA A 74 14.57 47.81 -25.66
N ALA A 75 14.09 46.64 -26.10
CA ALA A 75 14.57 45.33 -25.64
C ALA A 75 16.05 45.03 -25.98
N GLN A 76 16.70 44.28 -25.10
CA GLN A 76 17.96 43.58 -25.37
C GLN A 76 17.71 42.07 -25.39
N ALA A 77 18.30 41.37 -26.37
CA ALA A 77 18.19 39.92 -26.47
C ALA A 77 19.15 39.21 -25.50
N PRO A 78 18.82 38.00 -25.00
CA PRO A 78 19.72 37.24 -24.12
C PRO A 78 21.04 36.87 -24.82
N VAL A 79 22.17 37.21 -24.19
CA VAL A 79 23.49 36.74 -24.62
C VAL A 79 23.72 35.32 -24.13
N MET A 80 23.83 34.36 -25.05
CA MET A 80 24.17 32.97 -24.75
C MET A 80 25.67 32.86 -24.41
N PRO A 81 26.08 32.11 -23.36
CA PRO A 81 27.48 31.82 -23.13
C PRO A 81 28.03 30.91 -24.24
N SER A 82 29.12 31.32 -24.88
CA SER A 82 29.71 30.58 -26.01
C SER A 82 30.28 29.23 -25.59
N THR A 83 29.79 28.15 -26.20
CA THR A 83 30.37 26.81 -26.09
C THR A 83 31.75 26.76 -26.73
N ALA A 84 32.77 26.31 -25.99
CA ALA A 84 34.09 26.03 -26.55
C ALA A 84 34.04 24.82 -27.50
N ALA A 85 34.74 24.90 -28.63
CA ALA A 85 34.83 23.81 -29.61
C ALA A 85 35.80 22.70 -29.13
N PRO A 86 35.58 21.43 -29.51
CA PRO A 86 36.40 20.31 -29.07
C PRO A 86 37.77 20.27 -29.76
N ALA A 87 38.79 19.78 -29.04
CA ALA A 87 40.13 19.55 -29.57
C ALA A 87 40.32 18.08 -30.02
N ALA A 88 40.90 17.88 -31.20
CA ALA A 88 41.23 16.59 -31.80
C ALA A 88 42.25 16.78 -32.95
N PRO A 89 42.90 15.72 -33.48
CA PRO A 89 43.53 14.61 -32.76
C PRO A 89 44.97 14.34 -33.26
N ALA A 90 45.83 13.67 -32.48
CA ALA A 90 47.13 13.17 -32.95
C ALA A 90 47.65 11.97 -32.15
N GLY A 91 48.08 10.91 -32.85
CA GLY A 91 48.65 9.67 -32.26
C GLY A 91 48.09 8.40 -32.93
N PRO A 92 48.90 7.57 -33.61
CA PRO A 92 48.40 6.50 -34.48
C PRO A 92 48.04 5.21 -33.73
N LEU A 93 46.94 4.58 -34.18
CA LEU A 93 46.56 3.21 -33.79
C LEU A 93 47.33 2.17 -34.63
N PRO A 94 47.92 1.12 -34.03
CA PRO A 94 48.34 -0.08 -34.74
C PRO A 94 47.14 -0.83 -35.35
N ALA A 95 47.40 -1.56 -36.44
CA ALA A 95 46.36 -2.03 -37.37
C ALA A 95 45.40 -3.11 -36.83
N TYR A 96 44.18 -3.12 -37.40
CA TYR A 96 43.32 -4.31 -37.48
C TYR A 96 44.06 -5.45 -38.22
N GLY A 97 43.85 -6.70 -37.78
CA GLY A 97 44.07 -7.88 -38.63
C GLY A 97 45.17 -8.86 -38.18
N ALA A 98 45.03 -9.48 -37.00
CA ALA A 98 45.76 -10.69 -36.65
C ALA A 98 44.92 -11.64 -35.78
N ASP A 99 45.07 -12.94 -36.06
CA ASP A 99 44.61 -14.13 -35.30
C ASP A 99 43.11 -14.21 -34.89
N LEU A 100 42.25 -14.58 -35.85
CA LEU A 100 40.97 -15.25 -35.58
C LEU A 100 41.21 -16.67 -35.05
N ARG A 101 41.68 -16.79 -33.81
CA ARG A 101 41.91 -18.08 -33.16
C ARG A 101 40.69 -18.48 -32.32
N PRO A 102 39.99 -19.59 -32.64
CA PRO A 102 38.86 -20.04 -31.83
C PRO A 102 39.36 -20.46 -30.43
N PRO A 103 38.65 -20.12 -29.34
CA PRO A 103 39.01 -20.57 -28.01
C PRO A 103 38.90 -22.09 -27.92
N ALA A 104 39.90 -22.74 -27.34
CA ALA A 104 39.86 -24.17 -27.09
C ALA A 104 38.77 -24.51 -26.07
N ALA A 105 37.98 -25.55 -26.33
CA ALA A 105 36.95 -26.00 -25.42
C ALA A 105 37.57 -26.61 -24.14
N THR A 106 37.46 -25.89 -23.02
CA THR A 106 37.76 -26.46 -21.70
C THR A 106 36.71 -27.50 -21.37
N ALA A 107 37.09 -28.78 -21.29
CA ALA A 107 36.18 -29.85 -20.92
C ALA A 107 35.70 -29.68 -19.47
N PRO A 108 34.38 -29.79 -19.18
CA PRO A 108 33.89 -29.78 -17.81
C PRO A 108 34.37 -31.02 -17.06
N ALA A 109 34.70 -30.86 -15.77
CA ALA A 109 35.08 -31.97 -14.92
C ALA A 109 33.87 -32.87 -14.62
N SER A 110 34.07 -34.19 -14.66
CA SER A 110 33.02 -35.17 -14.36
C SER A 110 32.54 -35.07 -12.90
N PRO A 111 31.23 -35.03 -12.63
CA PRO A 111 30.71 -35.16 -11.27
C PRO A 111 30.94 -36.58 -10.73
N PRO A 112 31.05 -36.76 -9.40
CA PRO A 112 31.14 -38.09 -8.79
C PRO A 112 29.82 -38.88 -8.96
N PRO A 113 29.88 -40.23 -9.05
CA PRO A 113 28.69 -41.04 -9.25
C PRO A 113 27.81 -41.08 -7.99
N MET A 114 26.49 -40.91 -8.17
CA MET A 114 25.52 -41.16 -7.10
C MET A 114 25.17 -42.66 -7.00
N PRO A 115 25.02 -43.22 -5.79
CA PRO A 115 24.50 -44.58 -5.62
C PRO A 115 23.00 -44.64 -5.95
N SER A 116 22.58 -45.73 -6.60
CA SER A 116 21.20 -45.93 -7.07
C SER A 116 20.19 -46.07 -5.94
N ALA A 117 18.99 -45.53 -6.13
CA ALA A 117 17.87 -45.72 -5.20
C ALA A 117 17.35 -47.17 -5.23
N THR A 118 17.16 -47.75 -4.05
CA THR A 118 16.34 -48.95 -3.83
C THR A 118 15.44 -48.75 -2.62
N SER A 119 14.24 -49.34 -2.71
CA SER A 119 13.21 -49.43 -1.67
C SER A 119 12.33 -50.61 -2.10
N PRO A 120 11.88 -51.48 -1.18
CA PRO A 120 10.80 -51.08 -0.27
C PRO A 120 10.84 -51.74 1.12
N ALA A 121 9.72 -51.55 1.85
CA ALA A 121 9.14 -52.39 2.91
C ALA A 121 9.24 -51.91 4.37
N SER A 122 8.08 -52.00 5.03
CA SER A 122 7.74 -51.49 6.35
C SER A 122 8.19 -52.38 7.52
N ALA A 123 8.50 -51.79 8.68
CA ALA A 123 7.92 -52.14 10.00
C ALA A 123 8.59 -51.34 11.14
N PRO A 124 7.86 -50.96 12.21
CA PRO A 124 8.45 -50.31 13.38
C PRO A 124 8.98 -51.31 14.42
N VAL A 125 10.16 -51.04 14.98
CA VAL A 125 10.74 -51.79 16.13
C VAL A 125 11.36 -50.83 17.13
N HIS A 126 10.94 -50.91 18.40
CA HIS A 126 11.58 -50.21 19.53
C HIS A 126 12.67 -51.09 20.14
N PRO A 127 13.92 -50.61 20.28
CA PRO A 127 14.91 -51.20 21.16
C PRO A 127 14.86 -50.53 22.55
N SER A 128 14.62 -51.32 23.59
CA SER A 128 14.82 -50.93 24.99
C SER A 128 16.07 -51.58 25.56
N SER A 129 16.61 -50.98 26.64
CA SER A 129 17.85 -51.34 27.37
C SER A 129 19.18 -50.88 26.72
N GLY A 130 20.14 -50.36 27.49
CA GLY A 130 20.05 -50.01 28.91
C GLY A 130 21.32 -49.36 29.49
N GLY A 131 21.20 -48.84 30.72
CA GLY A 131 22.30 -48.26 31.49
C GLY A 131 21.84 -47.98 32.93
N GLN A 132 22.64 -48.39 33.94
CA GLN A 132 22.29 -48.25 35.36
C GLN A 132 22.85 -46.96 35.97
N LEU A 133 22.20 -46.45 37.03
CA LEU A 133 22.72 -46.44 38.42
C LEU A 133 21.75 -45.71 39.37
N GLY A 134 21.56 -46.23 40.58
CA GLY A 134 20.76 -45.58 41.65
C GLY A 134 19.71 -46.47 42.32
N GLN A 135 20.12 -47.24 43.34
CA GLN A 135 19.21 -47.92 44.30
C GLN A 135 18.82 -46.92 45.42
N PRO A 136 17.68 -47.11 46.12
CA PRO A 136 17.65 -48.06 47.25
C PRO A 136 16.55 -49.13 47.13
N ALA A 137 16.81 -50.31 47.68
CA ALA A 137 15.82 -51.38 47.78
C ALA A 137 14.83 -51.15 48.94
N VAL A 138 13.54 -51.40 48.68
CA VAL A 138 12.50 -51.51 49.73
C VAL A 138 11.91 -52.92 49.67
N VAL A 139 11.77 -53.55 50.84
CA VAL A 139 11.28 -54.93 50.98
C VAL A 139 9.81 -55.00 50.57
N ARG A 140 9.50 -55.70 49.47
CA ARG A 140 8.14 -56.15 49.20
C ARG A 140 7.83 -57.38 50.06
N GLN A 141 7.05 -57.16 51.12
CA GLN A 141 6.26 -58.23 51.73
C GLN A 141 5.33 -58.84 50.66
N THR A 142 5.24 -60.16 50.63
CA THR A 142 4.33 -60.87 49.71
C THR A 142 2.88 -60.71 50.20
N PRO A 143 1.97 -60.08 49.44
CA PRO A 143 0.55 -60.16 49.74
C PRO A 143 0.08 -61.58 49.45
N ALA A 144 -0.69 -62.18 50.35
CA ALA A 144 -1.33 -63.46 50.08
C ALA A 144 -2.34 -63.33 48.93
N ALA A 145 -2.58 -64.43 48.21
CA ALA A 145 -3.56 -64.46 47.12
C ALA A 145 -4.98 -64.23 47.67
N THR A 146 -5.50 -63.01 47.50
CA THR A 146 -6.92 -62.72 47.60
C THR A 146 -7.67 -63.26 46.37
N PRO A 147 -9.00 -63.48 46.47
CA PRO A 147 -9.75 -64.15 45.40
C PRO A 147 -9.72 -63.39 44.08
N VAL A 148 -9.93 -64.12 42.97
CA VAL A 148 -10.16 -63.53 41.65
C VAL A 148 -11.48 -62.75 41.67
N ALA A 149 -11.41 -61.46 41.99
CA ALA A 149 -12.48 -60.53 41.71
C ALA A 149 -12.67 -60.49 40.18
N GLN A 150 -13.87 -60.85 39.72
CA GLN A 150 -14.19 -60.80 38.30
C GLN A 150 -14.10 -59.34 37.82
N ALA A 151 -13.19 -59.06 36.89
CA ALA A 151 -13.12 -57.74 36.25
C ALA A 151 -14.47 -57.48 35.54
N PRO A 152 -15.19 -56.39 35.87
CA PRO A 152 -16.51 -56.16 35.28
C PRO A 152 -16.37 -55.85 33.79
N SER A 153 -17.06 -56.62 32.96
CA SER A 153 -16.88 -56.68 31.49
C SER A 153 -17.21 -55.40 30.71
N GLY A 154 -17.57 -54.29 31.37
CA GLY A 154 -17.90 -53.00 30.77
C GLY A 154 -16.75 -51.97 30.76
N ILE A 155 -15.59 -52.27 31.36
CA ILE A 155 -14.47 -51.31 31.46
C ILE A 155 -13.91 -50.94 30.07
N THR A 156 -13.78 -51.91 29.16
CA THR A 156 -13.21 -51.71 27.81
C THR A 156 -14.10 -50.81 26.95
N GLU A 157 -15.39 -51.08 26.90
CA GLU A 157 -16.36 -50.29 26.13
C GLU A 157 -16.51 -48.87 26.71
N SER A 158 -16.55 -48.74 28.05
CA SER A 158 -16.54 -47.43 28.72
C SER A 158 -15.27 -46.63 28.41
N ALA A 159 -14.10 -47.28 28.36
CA ALA A 159 -12.83 -46.62 28.02
C ALA A 159 -12.77 -46.16 26.56
N VAL A 160 -13.29 -46.96 25.62
CA VAL A 160 -13.39 -46.61 24.19
C VAL A 160 -14.40 -45.48 23.96
N ALA A 161 -15.54 -45.50 24.66
CA ALA A 161 -16.50 -44.41 24.63
C ALA A 161 -15.91 -43.11 25.22
N ALA A 162 -15.16 -43.19 26.33
CA ALA A 162 -14.50 -42.05 26.95
C ALA A 162 -13.38 -41.45 26.09
N THR A 163 -12.55 -42.26 25.42
CA THR A 163 -11.53 -41.75 24.50
C THR A 163 -12.15 -41.16 23.23
N GLY A 164 -13.21 -41.76 22.70
CA GLY A 164 -13.99 -41.19 21.59
C GLY A 164 -14.59 -39.82 21.94
N ALA A 165 -15.25 -39.71 23.09
CA ALA A 165 -15.80 -38.44 23.59
C ALA A 165 -14.70 -37.39 23.84
N GLY A 166 -13.57 -37.79 24.42
CA GLY A 166 -12.40 -36.93 24.64
C GLY A 166 -11.78 -36.42 23.34
N ALA A 167 -11.71 -37.24 22.30
CA ALA A 167 -11.23 -36.84 20.99
C ALA A 167 -12.15 -35.81 20.31
N VAL A 168 -13.47 -36.01 20.36
CA VAL A 168 -14.46 -35.06 19.82
C VAL A 168 -14.43 -33.73 20.59
N ALA A 169 -14.32 -33.77 21.92
CA ALA A 169 -14.16 -32.57 22.74
C ALA A 169 -12.84 -31.82 22.45
N GLY A 170 -11.74 -32.54 22.26
CA GLY A 170 -10.45 -31.95 21.87
C GLY A 170 -10.51 -31.27 20.50
N ALA A 171 -11.17 -31.90 19.52
CA ALA A 171 -11.35 -31.34 18.18
C ALA A 171 -12.19 -30.05 18.21
N SER A 172 -13.31 -30.02 18.94
CA SER A 172 -14.16 -28.82 19.05
C SER A 172 -13.46 -27.68 19.80
N ALA A 173 -12.66 -27.98 20.82
CA ALA A 173 -11.82 -27.00 21.50
C ALA A 173 -10.74 -26.42 20.58
N ALA A 174 -10.05 -27.26 19.80
CA ALA A 174 -9.04 -26.81 18.84
C ALA A 174 -9.64 -25.93 17.73
N GLN A 175 -10.81 -26.30 17.18
CA GLN A 175 -11.51 -25.49 16.17
C GLN A 175 -11.99 -24.15 16.74
N THR A 176 -12.47 -24.13 17.99
CA THR A 176 -12.82 -22.88 18.69
C THR A 176 -11.60 -21.97 18.88
N GLN A 177 -10.45 -22.54 19.27
CA GLN A 177 -9.19 -21.79 19.40
C GLN A 177 -8.66 -21.28 18.06
N ALA A 178 -8.80 -22.05 16.97
CA ALA A 178 -8.46 -21.62 15.63
C ALA A 178 -9.31 -20.44 15.16
N GLN A 179 -10.63 -20.50 15.34
CA GLN A 179 -11.53 -19.37 15.04
C GLN A 179 -11.18 -18.11 15.86
N GLN A 180 -10.83 -18.27 17.15
CA GLN A 180 -10.38 -17.16 17.99
C GLN A 180 -9.00 -16.60 17.56
N ARG A 181 -8.08 -17.43 17.06
CA ARG A 181 -6.83 -16.96 16.44
C ARG A 181 -7.14 -16.12 15.20
N LEU A 182 -8.00 -16.64 14.32
CA LEU A 182 -8.37 -16.04 13.05
C LEU A 182 -9.06 -14.69 13.25
N GLN A 183 -10.00 -14.59 14.21
CA GLN A 183 -10.65 -13.33 14.58
C GLN A 183 -9.66 -12.29 15.14
N ARG A 184 -8.75 -12.68 16.05
CA ARG A 184 -7.76 -11.72 16.60
C ARG A 184 -6.81 -11.18 15.53
N LEU A 185 -6.44 -11.99 14.54
CA LEU A 185 -5.65 -11.54 13.38
C LEU A 185 -6.44 -10.56 12.52
N LEU A 186 -7.72 -10.85 12.25
CA LEU A 186 -8.62 -9.95 11.53
C LEU A 186 -8.81 -8.61 12.24
N ASP A 187 -9.11 -8.63 13.55
CA ASP A 187 -9.32 -7.45 14.39
C ASP A 187 -8.07 -6.57 14.50
N ALA A 188 -6.87 -7.16 14.35
CA ALA A 188 -5.61 -6.42 14.32
C ALA A 188 -5.35 -5.73 12.97
N ILE A 189 -5.91 -6.24 11.86
CA ILE A 189 -5.79 -5.66 10.52
C ILE A 189 -6.89 -4.61 10.30
N ALA A 190 -8.14 -4.96 10.58
CA ALA A 190 -9.29 -4.07 10.45
C ALA A 190 -9.21 -2.83 11.36
N ARG A 191 -8.40 -2.86 12.43
CA ARG A 191 -8.13 -1.67 13.26
C ARG A 191 -7.16 -0.67 12.61
N GLN A 192 -6.31 -1.14 11.70
CA GLN A 192 -5.38 -0.28 10.96
C GLN A 192 -6.12 0.46 9.84
N GLU A 193 -7.06 -0.24 9.18
CA GLU A 193 -7.95 0.36 8.19
C GLU A 193 -9.39 -0.17 8.31
N PRO A 194 -10.25 0.49 9.12
CA PRO A 194 -11.63 0.10 9.34
C PRO A 194 -12.59 0.57 8.24
N GLN A 195 -12.13 1.38 7.27
CA GLN A 195 -12.95 1.76 6.11
C GLN A 195 -13.03 0.64 5.06
N LEU A 196 -12.16 -0.37 5.12
CA LEU A 196 -12.15 -1.51 4.20
C LEU A 196 -12.87 -2.74 4.75
N ARG A 197 -13.46 -3.52 3.85
CA ARG A 197 -13.83 -4.91 4.13
C ARG A 197 -12.58 -5.77 4.11
N TRP A 198 -12.50 -6.69 5.06
CA TRP A 198 -11.41 -7.65 5.22
C TRP A 198 -11.99 -9.04 5.36
N ALA A 199 -11.37 -10.02 4.72
CA ALA A 199 -11.63 -11.42 5.01
C ALA A 199 -10.32 -12.18 5.14
N ILE A 200 -10.30 -13.15 6.03
CA ILE A 200 -9.14 -13.98 6.34
C ILE A 200 -9.62 -15.42 6.49
N GLY A 201 -8.80 -16.39 6.07
CA GLY A 201 -9.16 -17.80 6.19
C GLY A 201 -7.97 -18.72 6.28
N ASP A 202 -8.16 -19.85 6.96
CA ASP A 202 -7.18 -20.94 7.03
C ASP A 202 -7.49 -21.97 5.93
N ARG A 203 -6.46 -22.36 5.19
CA ARG A 203 -6.51 -23.36 4.11
C ARG A 203 -6.11 -24.75 4.62
N ASP A 204 -6.49 -25.78 3.86
CA ASP A 204 -6.16 -27.18 4.15
C ASP A 204 -4.65 -27.49 4.09
N ASP A 205 -3.85 -26.63 3.44
CA ASP A 205 -2.38 -26.69 3.45
C ASP A 205 -1.75 -26.11 4.74
N GLY A 206 -2.57 -25.58 5.66
CA GLY A 206 -2.13 -24.95 6.91
C GLY A 206 -1.74 -23.47 6.79
N THR A 207 -1.87 -22.85 5.61
CA THR A 207 -1.63 -21.41 5.43
C THR A 207 -2.85 -20.58 5.80
N THR A 208 -2.62 -19.41 6.42
CA THR A 208 -3.65 -18.38 6.54
C THR A 208 -3.53 -17.43 5.35
N VAL A 209 -4.64 -17.11 4.68
CA VAL A 209 -4.71 -16.12 3.58
C VAL A 209 -5.55 -14.91 3.98
N LEU A 210 -5.10 -13.71 3.61
CA LEU A 210 -5.82 -12.44 3.78
C LEU A 210 -6.25 -11.87 2.43
N ALA A 211 -7.45 -11.27 2.38
CA ALA A 211 -7.95 -10.52 1.24
C ALA A 211 -8.73 -9.26 1.67
N THR A 212 -8.75 -8.28 0.76
CA THR A 212 -9.73 -7.18 0.72
C THR A 212 -10.24 -7.04 -0.72
N ASP A 213 -11.49 -6.63 -0.89
CA ASP A 213 -12.13 -6.45 -2.21
C ASP A 213 -11.74 -5.12 -2.89
N LEU A 214 -11.03 -4.22 -2.18
CA LEU A 214 -10.53 -2.92 -2.67
C LEU A 214 -9.94 -2.97 -4.09
N ALA A 215 -9.08 -3.96 -4.36
CA ALA A 215 -8.46 -4.13 -5.68
C ALA A 215 -8.00 -5.58 -5.89
N SER A 216 -8.96 -6.50 -6.07
CA SER A 216 -8.71 -7.92 -6.41
C SER A 216 -7.82 -8.71 -5.42
N GLY A 217 -7.62 -8.21 -4.19
CA GLY A 217 -6.71 -8.78 -3.19
C GLY A 217 -5.45 -7.96 -2.87
N TRP A 218 -5.25 -6.79 -3.50
CA TRP A 218 -4.16 -5.89 -3.13
C TRP A 218 -4.35 -5.29 -1.72
N VAL A 219 -3.29 -5.30 -0.92
CA VAL A 219 -3.25 -4.75 0.44
C VAL A 219 -2.52 -3.40 0.46
N PRO A 220 -3.12 -2.32 1.00
CA PRO A 220 -2.50 -1.00 1.12
C PRO A 220 -1.12 -1.00 1.83
N PRO A 221 -0.27 0.02 1.58
CA PRO A 221 1.07 0.08 2.15
C PRO A 221 1.09 0.26 3.67
N HIS A 222 0.13 1.00 4.23
CA HIS A 222 0.05 1.28 5.67
C HIS A 222 -0.39 0.08 6.53
N ILE A 223 -0.69 -1.07 5.90
CA ILE A 223 -1.10 -2.28 6.61
C ILE A 223 0.13 -3.08 7.01
N ASP A 224 0.39 -3.13 8.29
CA ASP A 224 1.27 -4.07 8.95
C ASP A 224 0.61 -5.45 9.00
N ILE A 225 1.23 -6.44 8.33
CA ILE A 225 0.66 -7.78 8.14
C ILE A 225 1.23 -8.73 9.20
N PRO A 226 0.40 -9.35 10.07
CA PRO A 226 0.84 -10.36 11.03
C PRO A 226 1.60 -11.54 10.39
N THR A 227 2.59 -12.04 11.12
CA THR A 227 3.43 -13.18 10.72
C THR A 227 2.60 -14.46 10.58
N GLY A 228 2.82 -15.21 9.49
CA GLY A 228 2.09 -16.43 9.15
C GLY A 228 0.90 -16.20 8.20
N ILE A 229 0.52 -14.95 7.95
CA ILE A 229 -0.43 -14.59 6.90
C ILE A 229 0.26 -14.55 5.53
N THR A 230 -0.40 -15.12 4.53
CA THR A 230 -0.07 -15.03 3.12
C THR A 230 -1.02 -14.06 2.41
N LEU A 231 -0.53 -13.36 1.38
CA LEU A 231 -1.36 -12.55 0.52
C LEU A 231 -1.67 -13.26 -0.80
N LEU A 232 -2.67 -12.76 -1.52
CA LEU A 232 -2.94 -13.18 -2.88
C LEU A 232 -1.85 -12.67 -3.83
N ALA A 233 -1.40 -13.52 -4.76
CA ALA A 233 -0.47 -13.12 -5.80
C ALA A 233 -1.09 -12.04 -6.72
N PRO A 234 -0.29 -11.08 -7.24
CA PRO A 234 -0.77 -10.03 -8.15
C PRO A 234 -1.63 -10.56 -9.32
N GLY A 235 -2.82 -9.99 -9.51
CA GLY A 235 -3.73 -10.41 -10.57
C GLY A 235 -5.15 -9.87 -10.39
N ARG A 236 -5.81 -9.48 -11.48
CA ARG A 236 -7.23 -9.08 -11.47
C ARG A 236 -8.12 -10.29 -11.21
N ARG A 237 -9.11 -10.11 -10.33
CA ARG A 237 -10.06 -11.15 -9.89
C ARG A 237 -11.45 -10.55 -9.76
N ASP A 238 -12.34 -10.86 -10.69
CA ASP A 238 -13.74 -10.44 -10.66
C ASP A 238 -14.51 -11.38 -9.74
N LYS A 239 -14.34 -11.19 -8.42
CA LYS A 239 -14.83 -12.08 -7.38
C LYS A 239 -15.33 -11.30 -6.17
N THR A 240 -16.32 -11.87 -5.48
CA THR A 240 -16.69 -11.44 -4.13
C THR A 240 -15.56 -11.72 -3.15
N LEU A 241 -15.55 -11.00 -2.01
CA LEU A 241 -14.50 -11.07 -1.01
C LEU A 241 -14.23 -12.50 -0.51
N ASP A 242 -15.27 -13.28 -0.19
CA ASP A 242 -15.12 -14.68 0.24
C ASP A 242 -14.48 -15.55 -0.86
N ALA A 243 -14.87 -15.33 -2.12
CA ALA A 243 -14.35 -16.07 -3.27
C ALA A 243 -12.90 -15.67 -3.64
N LEU A 244 -12.37 -14.57 -3.11
CA LEU A 244 -10.95 -14.22 -3.21
C LEU A 244 -10.06 -15.13 -2.34
N LEU A 245 -10.53 -15.57 -1.17
CA LEU A 245 -9.77 -16.48 -0.29
C LEU A 245 -9.49 -17.84 -0.96
N GLY A 246 -10.50 -18.35 -1.68
CA GLY A 246 -10.50 -19.68 -2.29
C GLY A 246 -11.05 -20.75 -1.35
N GLU A 247 -10.65 -21.99 -1.56
CA GLU A 247 -11.01 -23.12 -0.69
C GLU A 247 -10.31 -22.94 0.67
N THR A 248 -11.10 -22.89 1.75
CA THR A 248 -10.68 -22.58 3.13
C THR A 248 -11.54 -23.37 4.12
N ALA A 249 -10.93 -23.89 5.17
CA ALA A 249 -11.59 -24.70 6.21
C ALA A 249 -12.23 -23.85 7.32
N LEU A 250 -11.68 -22.66 7.58
CA LEU A 250 -12.20 -21.66 8.51
C LEU A 250 -12.06 -20.28 7.90
N THR A 251 -13.03 -19.40 8.13
CA THR A 251 -13.03 -18.01 7.65
C THR A 251 -13.50 -17.05 8.74
N ALA A 252 -13.06 -15.80 8.65
CA ALA A 252 -13.60 -14.66 9.39
C ALA A 252 -13.64 -13.44 8.46
N ALA A 253 -14.67 -12.60 8.61
CA ALA A 253 -14.86 -11.41 7.78
C ALA A 253 -15.26 -10.19 8.62
N TYR A 254 -14.85 -9.02 8.15
CA TYR A 254 -15.10 -7.70 8.74
C TYR A 254 -15.72 -6.79 7.68
N ALA A 255 -16.79 -6.09 8.04
CA ALA A 255 -17.40 -5.05 7.24
C ALA A 255 -17.19 -3.65 7.88
N PRO A 256 -16.99 -2.58 7.08
CA PRO A 256 -16.83 -1.22 7.61
C PRO A 256 -17.93 -0.82 8.58
N GLY A 257 -17.54 -0.24 9.71
CA GLY A 257 -18.46 0.15 10.78
C GLY A 257 -18.91 -1.00 11.70
N GLN A 258 -18.51 -2.25 11.44
CA GLN A 258 -18.63 -3.35 12.40
C GLN A 258 -17.78 -3.04 13.63
N TYR A 259 -18.30 -3.40 14.81
CA TYR A 259 -17.63 -3.17 16.09
C TYR A 259 -16.32 -3.98 16.18
N LEU A 260 -15.22 -3.27 16.35
CA LEU A 260 -13.95 -3.85 16.77
C LEU A 260 -13.86 -3.79 18.30
N PRO A 261 -13.56 -4.89 19.00
CA PRO A 261 -13.21 -4.86 20.42
C PRO A 261 -12.07 -3.85 20.67
N PRO A 262 -11.90 -3.32 21.90
CA PRO A 262 -10.69 -2.61 22.28
C PRO A 262 -9.47 -3.49 22.01
N ALA A 263 -8.32 -2.90 21.69
CA ALA A 263 -7.08 -3.65 21.76
C ALA A 263 -6.88 -4.09 23.22
N GLU A 264 -6.85 -5.40 23.47
CA GLU A 264 -6.46 -5.92 24.79
C GLU A 264 -5.03 -5.46 25.09
N ALA A 265 -4.65 -5.39 26.38
CA ALA A 265 -3.27 -5.10 26.79
C ALA A 265 -2.28 -6.25 26.52
N ALA A 266 -2.61 -7.13 25.56
CA ALA A 266 -1.74 -8.13 25.00
C ALA A 266 -0.71 -7.48 24.06
N GLU A 267 0.39 -8.18 23.81
CA GLU A 267 1.41 -7.76 22.85
C GLU A 267 0.81 -7.72 21.43
N PRO A 268 1.03 -6.66 20.63
CA PRO A 268 0.56 -6.60 19.24
C PRO A 268 1.20 -7.73 18.42
N PRO A 269 0.48 -8.30 17.44
CA PRO A 269 1.00 -9.43 16.68
C PRO A 269 2.27 -9.04 15.91
N GLN A 270 3.32 -9.85 16.02
CA GLN A 270 4.57 -9.65 15.28
C GLN A 270 4.29 -9.65 13.76
N THR A 271 4.67 -8.58 13.07
CA THR A 271 4.40 -8.39 11.63
C THR A 271 5.58 -8.81 10.75
N SER A 272 5.34 -9.01 9.45
CA SER A 272 6.40 -9.40 8.51
C SER A 272 6.19 -8.93 7.08
N ILE A 273 7.21 -8.27 6.53
CA ILE A 273 7.33 -7.93 5.10
C ILE A 273 7.24 -9.15 4.17
N ARG A 274 7.54 -10.37 4.67
CA ARG A 274 7.48 -11.61 3.87
C ARG A 274 6.10 -11.93 3.28
N ALA A 275 5.03 -11.40 3.86
CA ALA A 275 3.69 -11.56 3.29
C ALA A 275 3.51 -10.83 1.93
N ARG A 276 4.38 -9.84 1.64
CA ARG A 276 4.45 -9.12 0.35
C ARG A 276 5.43 -9.76 -0.65
N ASP A 277 6.08 -10.87 -0.31
CA ASP A 277 7.01 -11.55 -1.23
C ASP A 277 6.27 -12.10 -2.46
N THR A 278 6.79 -11.77 -3.64
CA THR A 278 6.09 -11.86 -4.94
C THR A 278 7.09 -12.01 -6.08
N ASP A 279 6.66 -12.55 -7.22
CA ASP A 279 7.50 -12.70 -8.42
C ASP A 279 8.23 -11.39 -8.78
N GLU A 280 9.54 -11.46 -9.02
CA GLU A 280 10.38 -10.28 -9.22
C GLU A 280 10.05 -9.57 -10.55
N VAL A 281 9.76 -8.28 -10.47
CA VAL A 281 9.58 -7.42 -11.63
C VAL A 281 10.94 -7.14 -12.26
N GLN A 282 11.18 -7.74 -13.42
CA GLN A 282 12.32 -7.41 -14.27
C GLN A 282 12.39 -5.89 -14.51
N ASP A 283 13.60 -5.33 -14.34
CA ASP A 283 13.91 -3.92 -14.62
C ASP A 283 12.95 -2.91 -13.94
N LEU A 284 12.48 -3.23 -12.72
CA LEU A 284 11.55 -2.45 -11.89
C LEU A 284 11.76 -0.92 -11.95
N GLY A 285 13.01 -0.45 -11.86
CA GLY A 285 13.32 0.98 -11.89
C GLY A 285 13.11 1.65 -13.26
N TRP A 286 13.27 0.90 -14.35
CA TRP A 286 12.95 1.35 -15.71
C TRP A 286 11.43 1.37 -15.93
N GLU A 287 10.74 0.29 -15.55
CA GLU A 287 9.27 0.18 -15.66
C GLU A 287 8.56 1.26 -14.82
N LEU A 288 8.97 1.47 -13.56
CA LEU A 288 8.48 2.54 -12.71
C LEU A 288 8.76 3.93 -13.31
N SER A 289 9.90 4.10 -13.97
CA SER A 289 10.23 5.34 -14.69
C SER A 289 9.32 5.57 -15.91
N GLN A 290 8.85 4.53 -16.61
CA GLN A 290 7.84 4.70 -17.67
C GLN A 290 6.46 4.97 -17.07
N ALA A 291 6.05 4.19 -16.07
CA ALA A 291 4.73 4.25 -15.44
C ALA A 291 4.39 5.60 -14.78
N THR A 292 5.41 6.37 -14.39
CA THR A 292 5.26 7.69 -13.73
C THR A 292 5.40 8.89 -14.68
N LYS A 293 5.97 8.72 -15.88
CA LYS A 293 6.48 9.83 -16.71
C LYS A 293 5.41 10.82 -17.18
N TRP A 294 4.22 10.31 -17.51
CA TRP A 294 3.11 11.08 -18.10
C TRP A 294 1.75 10.61 -17.53
N ARG A 295 1.70 10.30 -16.23
CA ARG A 295 0.52 9.66 -15.64
C ARG A 295 -0.36 10.65 -14.87
N ASP A 296 -1.61 10.76 -15.31
CA ASP A 296 -2.60 11.67 -14.74
C ASP A 296 -2.91 11.37 -13.26
N GLY A 297 -3.06 12.44 -12.47
CA GLY A 297 -3.31 12.37 -11.04
C GLY A 297 -2.08 12.02 -10.17
N LEU A 298 -0.89 11.82 -10.74
CA LEU A 298 0.35 11.82 -9.96
C LEU A 298 0.97 13.24 -9.86
N PRO A 299 1.60 13.60 -8.73
CA PRO A 299 2.41 14.80 -8.65
C PRO A 299 3.65 14.66 -9.53
N ARG A 300 4.11 15.76 -10.15
CA ARG A 300 5.32 15.78 -11.00
C ARG A 300 6.56 15.21 -10.28
N LEU A 301 6.63 15.42 -8.97
CA LEU A 301 7.70 14.91 -8.11
C LEU A 301 7.79 13.37 -8.09
N ALA A 302 6.68 12.65 -8.27
CA ALA A 302 6.68 11.19 -8.28
C ALA A 302 7.58 10.60 -9.38
N HIS A 303 7.65 11.22 -10.57
CA HIS A 303 8.57 10.77 -11.61
C HIS A 303 10.05 11.05 -11.27
N THR A 304 10.34 12.18 -10.62
CA THR A 304 11.69 12.52 -10.15
C THR A 304 12.15 11.54 -9.07
N LEU A 305 11.33 11.29 -8.05
CA LEU A 305 11.63 10.36 -6.96
C LEU A 305 11.68 8.90 -7.42
N ALA A 306 10.78 8.48 -8.31
CA ALA A 306 10.83 7.16 -8.95
C ALA A 306 12.19 6.88 -9.57
N LYS A 307 12.71 7.83 -10.38
CA LYS A 307 14.05 7.73 -10.95
C LYS A 307 15.11 7.75 -9.85
N ALA A 308 15.09 8.75 -8.97
CA ALA A 308 16.14 8.99 -7.99
C ALA A 308 16.33 7.82 -7.00
N ALA A 309 15.23 7.23 -6.52
CA ALA A 309 15.26 6.05 -5.66
C ALA A 309 15.72 4.79 -6.44
N SER A 310 15.30 4.65 -7.71
CA SER A 310 15.74 3.54 -8.58
C SER A 310 17.22 3.61 -8.95
N THR A 311 17.81 4.81 -9.08
CA THR A 311 19.23 5.01 -9.41
C THR A 311 20.12 5.30 -8.21
N GLY A 312 19.56 5.37 -6.99
CA GLY A 312 20.31 5.68 -5.77
C GLY A 312 20.95 7.08 -5.74
N THR A 313 20.40 8.05 -6.50
CA THR A 313 21.02 9.38 -6.70
C THR A 313 20.65 10.42 -5.65
N GLY A 314 19.91 10.03 -4.60
CA GLY A 314 19.48 10.91 -3.51
C GLY A 314 18.24 11.76 -3.83
N PHE A 315 17.61 12.24 -2.77
CA PHE A 315 16.37 13.03 -2.73
C PHE A 315 16.36 13.82 -1.40
N LEU A 316 15.52 14.85 -1.29
CA LEU A 316 15.41 15.69 -0.08
C LEU A 316 14.30 15.19 0.85
N ASP A 317 14.46 15.37 2.17
CA ASP A 317 13.43 15.00 3.16
C ASP A 317 12.08 15.71 2.89
N SER A 318 12.12 16.95 2.39
CA SER A 318 10.93 17.71 1.98
C SER A 318 10.25 17.17 0.73
N GLU A 319 10.97 16.45 -0.13
CA GLU A 319 10.39 15.73 -1.27
C GLU A 319 9.74 14.42 -0.81
N VAL A 320 10.34 13.72 0.15
CA VAL A 320 9.77 12.52 0.78
C VAL A 320 8.48 12.86 1.52
N GLU A 321 8.44 13.94 2.29
CA GLU A 321 7.23 14.37 3.00
C GLU A 321 6.11 14.76 2.04
N LEU A 322 6.42 15.49 0.95
CA LEU A 322 5.43 15.85 -0.08
C LEU A 322 4.90 14.61 -0.83
N LEU A 323 5.74 13.57 -1.03
CA LEU A 323 5.29 12.29 -1.56
C LEU A 323 4.29 11.61 -0.61
N ARG A 324 4.58 11.62 0.70
CA ARG A 324 3.75 11.01 1.75
C ARG A 324 2.41 11.72 1.92
N GLU A 325 2.39 13.05 1.84
CA GLU A 325 1.15 13.84 1.79
C GLU A 325 0.28 13.43 0.58
N HIS A 326 0.88 13.25 -0.60
CA HIS A 326 0.14 12.79 -1.79
C HIS A 326 -0.34 11.34 -1.65
N LEU A 327 0.47 10.44 -1.08
CA LEU A 327 0.08 9.04 -0.82
C LEU A 327 -1.13 9.00 0.13
N ALA A 328 -1.07 9.73 1.25
CA ALA A 328 -2.17 9.82 2.22
C ALA A 328 -3.42 10.52 1.63
N THR A 329 -3.24 11.46 0.70
CA THR A 329 -4.35 12.13 0.02
C THR A 329 -5.05 11.20 -0.98
N VAL A 330 -4.31 10.48 -1.82
CA VAL A 330 -4.88 9.50 -2.76
C VAL A 330 -5.53 8.34 -2.00
N ALA A 331 -4.91 7.84 -0.93
CA ALA A 331 -5.51 6.84 -0.04
C ALA A 331 -6.89 7.28 0.45
N ARG A 332 -6.98 8.48 1.04
CA ARG A 332 -8.24 9.03 1.58
C ARG A 332 -9.30 9.24 0.50
N GLN A 333 -8.90 9.65 -0.71
CA GLN A 333 -9.82 9.79 -1.85
C GLN A 333 -10.38 8.43 -2.32
N VAL A 334 -9.58 7.37 -2.32
CA VAL A 334 -10.05 6.01 -2.66
C VAL A 334 -10.99 5.47 -1.57
N LEU A 335 -10.66 5.69 -0.30
CA LEU A 335 -11.42 5.18 0.85
C LEU A 335 -12.71 5.95 1.15
N THR A 336 -12.85 7.17 0.62
CA THR A 336 -14.08 7.98 0.77
C THR A 336 -15.20 7.48 -0.15
N ASP A 337 -14.85 7.01 -1.36
CA ASP A 337 -15.81 6.54 -2.37
C ASP A 337 -16.17 5.03 -2.17
N TYR A 338 -15.34 4.30 -1.43
CA TYR A 338 -15.49 2.87 -1.12
C TYR A 338 -16.61 2.62 -0.07
N PRO A 339 -17.40 1.53 -0.16
CA PRO A 339 -17.31 0.43 -1.15
C PRO A 339 -18.14 0.65 -2.42
N ASP A 340 -18.90 1.75 -2.52
CA ASP A 340 -19.89 1.95 -3.58
C ASP A 340 -19.25 2.32 -4.94
N HIS A 341 -18.09 2.97 -4.92
CA HIS A 341 -17.28 3.23 -6.10
C HIS A 341 -15.79 3.10 -5.83
N ILE A 342 -15.06 2.47 -6.76
CA ILE A 342 -13.61 2.31 -6.68
C ILE A 342 -12.98 2.84 -7.97
N ASP A 343 -12.31 3.99 -7.85
CA ASP A 343 -11.57 4.61 -8.95
C ASP A 343 -10.23 3.85 -9.16
N VAL A 344 -10.22 2.99 -10.17
CA VAL A 344 -9.08 2.17 -10.58
C VAL A 344 -7.84 3.02 -10.92
N ALA A 345 -8.02 4.25 -11.42
CA ALA A 345 -6.90 5.14 -11.73
C ALA A 345 -6.27 5.73 -10.44
N LYS A 346 -7.10 6.14 -9.47
CA LYS A 346 -6.63 6.53 -8.12
C LYS A 346 -5.93 5.35 -7.41
N VAL A 347 -6.49 4.14 -7.45
CA VAL A 347 -5.84 2.93 -6.88
C VAL A 347 -4.47 2.70 -7.52
N GLY A 348 -4.37 2.78 -8.86
CA GLY A 348 -3.10 2.70 -9.55
C GLY A 348 -2.14 3.84 -9.19
N ASN A 349 -2.63 5.04 -8.87
CA ASN A 349 -1.79 6.15 -8.39
C ASN A 349 -1.25 5.84 -6.99
N TRP A 350 -2.09 5.30 -6.10
CA TRP A 350 -1.69 4.87 -4.76
C TRP A 350 -0.61 3.77 -4.81
N GLN A 351 -0.77 2.77 -5.68
CA GLN A 351 0.22 1.70 -5.86
C GLN A 351 1.58 2.21 -6.37
N LEU A 352 1.61 3.16 -7.30
CA LEU A 352 2.89 3.77 -7.73
C LEU A 352 3.53 4.64 -6.64
N LEU A 353 2.75 5.43 -5.90
CA LEU A 353 3.26 6.21 -4.76
C LEU A 353 3.83 5.29 -3.66
N ALA A 354 3.14 4.17 -3.37
CA ALA A 354 3.60 3.15 -2.44
C ALA A 354 4.90 2.47 -2.90
N THR A 355 5.05 2.21 -4.21
CA THR A 355 6.32 1.69 -4.77
C THR A 355 7.47 2.67 -4.53
N ILE A 356 7.24 3.97 -4.73
CA ILE A 356 8.29 5.00 -4.58
C ILE A 356 8.69 5.16 -3.11
N ASP A 357 7.73 5.23 -2.17
CA ASP A 357 8.05 5.33 -0.75
C ASP A 357 8.77 4.07 -0.23
N ALA A 358 8.36 2.88 -0.67
CA ALA A 358 9.07 1.65 -0.36
C ALA A 358 10.52 1.64 -0.88
N LEU A 359 10.79 2.15 -2.09
CA LEU A 359 12.16 2.30 -2.59
C LEU A 359 12.96 3.34 -1.80
N ILE A 360 12.33 4.43 -1.36
CA ILE A 360 12.93 5.45 -0.47
C ILE A 360 13.36 4.83 0.87
N ASN A 361 12.53 3.95 1.44
CA ASN A 361 12.82 3.20 2.66
C ASN A 361 13.75 1.97 2.41
N ASN A 362 14.23 1.75 1.17
CA ASN A 362 15.02 0.59 0.72
C ASN A 362 14.31 -0.79 0.89
N GLU A 363 12.98 -0.79 1.01
CA GLU A 363 12.14 -1.99 1.09
C GLU A 363 11.84 -2.59 -0.29
N LYS A 364 12.83 -3.25 -0.89
CA LYS A 364 12.71 -3.80 -2.25
C LYS A 364 11.54 -4.79 -2.42
N THR A 365 11.24 -5.63 -1.42
CA THR A 365 10.09 -6.55 -1.44
C THR A 365 8.75 -5.80 -1.45
N THR A 366 8.60 -4.78 -0.59
CA THR A 366 7.40 -3.92 -0.56
C THR A 366 7.24 -3.16 -1.88
N ALA A 367 8.33 -2.63 -2.44
CA ALA A 367 8.32 -1.94 -3.73
C ALA A 367 7.90 -2.88 -4.87
N ASN A 368 8.47 -4.09 -4.95
CA ASN A 368 8.10 -5.10 -5.94
C ASN A 368 6.62 -5.44 -5.87
N TYR A 369 6.11 -5.72 -4.67
CA TYR A 369 4.70 -6.03 -4.41
C TYR A 369 3.75 -4.96 -4.97
N HIS A 370 3.96 -3.69 -4.59
CA HIS A 370 3.09 -2.60 -5.03
C HIS A 370 3.15 -2.38 -6.55
N PHE A 371 4.32 -2.56 -7.16
CA PHE A 371 4.47 -2.40 -8.60
C PHE A 371 3.93 -3.57 -9.42
N ALA A 372 4.08 -4.82 -8.95
CA ALA A 372 3.49 -5.99 -9.59
C ALA A 372 1.95 -5.93 -9.56
N TRP A 373 1.36 -5.43 -8.47
CA TRP A 373 -0.07 -5.14 -8.41
C TRP A 373 -0.50 -4.01 -9.34
N PHE A 374 0.29 -2.94 -9.49
CA PHE A 374 0.05 -1.90 -10.50
C PHE A 374 0.08 -2.47 -11.93
N GLN A 375 1.04 -3.35 -12.25
CA GLN A 375 1.09 -4.00 -13.55
C GLN A 375 -0.15 -4.85 -13.81
N ALA A 376 -0.56 -5.69 -12.84
CA ALA A 376 -1.77 -6.50 -12.96
C ALA A 376 -3.04 -5.66 -13.20
N LEU A 377 -3.16 -4.51 -12.51
CA LEU A 377 -4.27 -3.57 -12.65
C LEU A 377 -4.27 -2.87 -14.03
N ASN A 378 -3.09 -2.45 -14.50
CA ASN A 378 -2.91 -1.73 -15.77
C ASN A 378 -3.04 -2.65 -17.01
N LEU A 379 -2.54 -3.89 -16.92
CA LEU A 379 -2.73 -4.91 -17.96
C LEU A 379 -4.20 -5.24 -18.16
N ALA A 380 -4.98 -5.30 -17.07
CA ALA A 380 -6.41 -5.48 -17.14
C ALA A 380 -7.14 -4.32 -17.82
N LEU A 381 -6.85 -3.07 -17.43
CA LEU A 381 -7.45 -1.88 -18.04
C LEU A 381 -7.22 -1.85 -19.56
N LYS A 382 -6.01 -2.21 -20.01
CA LYS A 382 -5.70 -2.39 -21.44
C LYS A 382 -6.52 -3.53 -22.07
N GLY A 383 -6.72 -4.64 -21.37
CA GLY A 383 -7.51 -5.78 -21.82
C GLY A 383 -9.03 -5.53 -21.90
N GLU A 384 -9.56 -4.56 -21.16
CA GLU A 384 -10.96 -4.10 -21.26
C GLU A 384 -11.17 -3.17 -22.46
N VAL A 385 -10.21 -2.30 -22.77
CA VAL A 385 -10.25 -1.39 -23.94
C VAL A 385 -10.19 -2.11 -25.30
N HIS A 386 -9.92 -3.42 -25.32
CA HIS A 386 -9.83 -4.25 -26.54
C HIS A 386 -10.94 -5.33 -26.63
N ARG A 387 -12.10 -5.11 -25.99
CA ARG A 387 -13.31 -5.95 -26.11
C ARG A 387 -14.50 -5.15 -26.64
#